data_AF-A0A0E3JTN1-F1
#
_entry.id   AF-A0A0E3JTN1-F1
#
_cell.length_a   1.000
_cell.length_b   1.000
_cell.length_c   1.000
_cell.angle_alpha   90.00
_cell.angle_beta   90.00
_cell.angle_gamma   90.00
#
_symmetry.space_group_name_H-M   'P 1'
#
loop_
_entity.id
_entity.type
_entity.pdbx_description
1 polymer ?
#
loop_
_entity_poly.entity_id
_entity_poly.type
_entity_poly.pdbx_seq_one_letter_code
_entity_poly.pdbx_strand_id
1 'polypeptide(L)'
;MEAKKILIVGAGYAGLNAYYELGKHLDKTLIADKAQFIFYTAYLQKLIFNKSIQYATNIKPTIINKVKEIDLERKIVKIENGTEIQGHKLILALGCKRESQLDIIRKIIEKDRVSISVENYLDEYLGIQLAFYLRKLNKEVSYYGPVLKWLGEKVSSKVLEFLEKNGIRLSEKSDDIIPACEPNEVIGDFLPVNDKLEYKNGVFVIGDMIKNYPKLGELAMREGVYVGRLLSKKINESFRPIFINIIDTGKGEAIHIRSNILWNGNFESVKVSKIRVIMKRFIERYYIIRKGKMGVLYKL
;
A
#
# COMPACT_ATOMS: atom_id res chain seq x y z
N MET A 1 -11.37 16.11 32.88
CA MET A 1 -11.38 16.18 31.40
C MET A 1 -11.27 14.75 30.90
N GLU A 2 -12.31 14.23 30.25
CA GLU A 2 -12.31 12.87 29.71
C GLU A 2 -11.16 12.72 28.71
N ALA A 3 -10.38 11.64 28.82
CA ALA A 3 -9.27 11.40 27.91
C ALA A 3 -9.82 11.24 26.48
N LYS A 4 -9.35 12.07 25.54
CA LYS A 4 -9.81 12.03 24.14
C LYS A 4 -9.26 10.78 23.45
N LYS A 5 -9.99 9.67 23.55
CA LYS A 5 -9.63 8.39 22.95
C LYS A 5 -9.64 8.44 21.43
N ILE A 6 -8.56 7.97 20.81
CA ILE A 6 -8.43 7.82 19.36
C ILE A 6 -8.42 6.33 19.03
N LEU A 7 -9.39 5.89 18.23
CA LEU A 7 -9.47 4.51 17.75
C LEU A 7 -8.79 4.40 16.40
N ILE A 8 -7.94 3.40 16.23
CA ILE A 8 -7.34 3.02 14.94
C ILE A 8 -7.78 1.61 14.63
N VAL A 9 -8.39 1.43 13.47
CA VAL A 9 -8.92 0.14 13.04
C VAL A 9 -8.10 -0.39 11.88
N GLY A 10 -7.35 -1.46 12.11
CA GLY A 10 -6.42 -2.07 11.17
C GLY A 10 -4.96 -1.75 11.49
N ALA A 11 -4.12 -2.80 11.50
CA ALA A 11 -2.69 -2.70 11.82
C ALA A 11 -1.78 -3.02 10.62
N GLY A 12 -2.21 -2.61 9.42
CA GLY A 12 -1.38 -2.64 8.22
C GLY A 12 -0.40 -1.47 8.13
N TYR A 13 0.03 -1.15 6.90
CA TYR A 13 0.96 -0.05 6.62
C TYR A 13 0.55 1.28 7.25
N ALA A 14 -0.68 1.70 7.03
CA ALA A 14 -1.16 3.01 7.44
C ALA A 14 -1.46 3.08 8.95
N GLY A 15 -2.24 2.14 9.47
CA GLY A 15 -2.69 2.15 10.87
C GLY A 15 -1.54 2.04 11.88
N LEU A 16 -0.53 1.20 11.62
CA LEU A 16 0.67 1.14 12.47
C LEU A 16 1.42 2.47 12.51
N ASN A 17 1.59 3.12 11.36
CA ASN A 17 2.31 4.40 11.29
C ASN A 17 1.53 5.54 11.96
N ALA A 18 0.19 5.55 11.84
CA ALA A 18 -0.64 6.44 12.64
C ALA A 18 -0.47 6.17 14.14
N TYR A 19 -0.56 4.91 14.57
CA TYR A 19 -0.40 4.52 15.97
C TYR A 19 0.97 4.93 16.55
N TYR A 20 2.06 4.72 15.81
CA TYR A 20 3.41 5.08 16.25
C TYR A 20 3.65 6.58 16.34
N GLU A 21 2.97 7.38 15.52
CA GLU A 21 3.17 8.83 15.47
C GLU A 21 2.26 9.62 16.43
N LEU A 22 1.14 9.03 16.85
CA LEU A 22 0.29 9.59 17.89
C LEU A 22 1.07 9.82 19.20
N GLY A 23 0.94 11.04 19.74
CA GLY A 23 1.60 11.47 20.98
C GLY A 23 1.29 10.55 22.16
N LYS A 24 2.28 10.36 23.04
CA LYS A 24 2.13 9.50 24.24
C LYS A 24 1.07 9.99 25.22
N HIS A 25 0.71 11.27 25.17
CA HIS A 25 -0.31 11.89 26.02
C HIS A 25 -1.75 11.64 25.52
N LEU A 26 -1.92 11.04 24.33
CA LEU A 26 -3.23 10.72 23.78
C LEU A 26 -3.59 9.29 24.17
N ASP A 27 -4.82 9.09 24.64
CA ASP A 27 -5.39 7.75 24.73
C ASP A 27 -5.62 7.22 23.31
N LYS A 28 -4.94 6.12 22.96
CA LYS A 28 -4.96 5.54 21.63
C LYS A 28 -5.12 4.04 21.69
N THR A 29 -6.08 3.53 20.95
CA THR A 29 -6.38 2.09 20.87
C THR A 29 -6.21 1.63 19.43
N LEU A 30 -5.28 0.69 19.22
CA LEU A 30 -5.12 0.00 17.94
C LEU A 30 -5.85 -1.33 17.98
N ILE A 31 -6.85 -1.48 17.12
CA ILE A 31 -7.63 -2.71 16.95
C ILE A 31 -7.14 -3.43 15.69
N ALA A 32 -6.80 -4.71 15.82
CA ALA A 32 -6.39 -5.55 14.71
C ALA A 32 -6.95 -6.96 14.87
N ASP A 33 -7.24 -7.62 13.76
CA ASP A 33 -7.65 -9.03 13.75
C ASP A 33 -6.53 -9.95 14.24
N LYS A 34 -5.26 -9.60 13.95
CA LYS A 34 -4.08 -10.40 14.26
C LYS A 34 -2.95 -9.52 14.82
N ALA A 35 -2.12 -10.12 15.68
CA ALA A 35 -0.90 -9.51 16.20
C ALA A 35 0.30 -9.60 15.23
N GLN A 36 0.06 -9.41 13.94
CA GLN A 36 1.06 -9.58 12.89
C GLN A 36 1.03 -8.45 11.87
N PHE A 37 2.21 -7.96 11.48
CA PHE A 37 2.40 -7.08 10.34
C PHE A 37 2.96 -7.87 9.15
N ILE A 38 2.41 -7.65 7.96
CA ILE A 38 2.83 -8.27 6.69
C ILE A 38 3.39 -7.18 5.77
N PHE A 39 4.61 -7.38 5.28
CA PHE A 39 5.23 -6.57 4.24
C PHE A 39 4.97 -7.19 2.86
N TYR A 40 3.90 -6.76 2.21
CA TYR A 40 3.40 -7.33 0.95
C TYR A 40 4.43 -7.36 -0.19
N THR A 41 5.36 -6.40 -0.28
CA THR A 41 6.41 -6.43 -1.31
C THR A 41 7.38 -7.60 -1.12
N ALA A 42 7.68 -7.98 0.13
CA ALA A 42 8.45 -9.18 0.44
C ALA A 42 7.60 -10.45 0.26
N TYR A 43 6.31 -10.38 0.60
CA TYR A 43 5.38 -11.51 0.40
C TYR A 43 5.22 -11.89 -1.07
N LEU A 44 5.07 -10.91 -1.98
CA LEU A 44 4.99 -11.16 -3.43
C LEU A 44 6.23 -11.93 -3.94
N GLN A 45 7.41 -11.62 -3.40
CA GLN A 45 8.64 -12.31 -3.79
C GLN A 45 8.75 -13.70 -3.20
N LYS A 46 8.28 -13.90 -1.97
CA LYS A 46 8.12 -15.25 -1.42
C LYS A 46 7.20 -16.06 -2.34
N LEU A 47 6.07 -15.48 -2.75
CA LEU A 47 5.09 -16.15 -3.62
C LEU A 47 5.71 -16.56 -4.97
N ILE A 48 6.46 -15.67 -5.62
CA ILE A 48 6.98 -15.93 -6.97
C ILE A 48 8.25 -16.79 -6.97
N PHE A 49 9.18 -16.53 -6.05
CA PHE A 49 10.49 -17.20 -6.08
C PHE A 49 10.60 -18.38 -5.10
N ASN A 50 9.57 -18.64 -4.30
CA ASN A 50 9.55 -19.63 -3.24
C ASN A 50 10.82 -19.59 -2.33
N LYS A 51 11.30 -18.38 -2.03
CA LYS A 51 12.49 -18.17 -1.22
C LYS A 51 12.14 -18.02 0.26
N SER A 52 13.08 -18.40 1.13
CA SER A 52 13.06 -18.03 2.55
C SER A 52 13.28 -16.52 2.70
N ILE A 53 12.22 -15.75 2.51
CA ILE A 53 12.18 -14.30 2.69
C ILE A 53 11.31 -14.01 3.91
N GLN A 54 11.84 -13.26 4.87
CA GLN A 54 11.04 -12.76 5.97
C GLN A 54 10.13 -11.64 5.47
N TYR A 55 8.81 -11.87 5.52
CA TYR A 55 7.79 -10.92 5.05
C TYR A 55 6.79 -10.56 6.15
N ALA A 56 6.93 -11.12 7.36
CA ALA A 56 6.03 -10.84 8.47
C ALA A 56 6.80 -10.69 9.79
N THR A 57 6.20 -9.98 10.73
CA THR A 57 6.75 -9.73 12.07
C THR A 57 5.62 -9.52 13.08
N ASN A 58 5.88 -9.86 14.34
CA ASN A 58 4.91 -9.73 15.41
C ASN A 58 4.81 -8.28 15.89
N ILE A 59 3.57 -7.82 16.06
CA ILE A 59 3.22 -6.50 16.59
C ILE A 59 2.42 -6.65 17.88
N LYS A 60 2.14 -5.53 18.55
CA LYS A 60 1.35 -5.51 19.79
C LYS A 60 0.18 -4.52 19.64
N PRO A 61 -0.92 -4.92 18.98
CA PRO A 61 -2.15 -4.13 18.98
C PRO A 61 -2.67 -3.97 20.41
N THR A 62 -3.42 -2.90 20.66
CA THR A 62 -4.10 -2.71 21.96
C THR A 62 -5.18 -3.78 22.14
N ILE A 63 -5.89 -4.12 21.06
CA ILE A 63 -6.95 -5.11 21.03
C ILE A 63 -6.71 -6.02 19.83
N ILE A 64 -6.67 -7.33 20.08
CA ILE A 64 -6.57 -8.37 19.06
C ILE A 64 -7.96 -9.00 18.92
N ASN A 65 -8.75 -8.51 17.99
CA ASN A 65 -10.10 -9.00 17.72
C ASN A 65 -10.57 -8.54 16.32
N LYS A 66 -11.41 -9.34 15.66
CA LYS A 66 -11.99 -8.96 14.37
C LYS A 66 -13.04 -7.87 14.60
N VAL A 67 -13.04 -6.88 13.71
CA VAL A 67 -14.05 -5.83 13.70
C VAL A 67 -15.25 -6.32 12.89
N LYS A 68 -16.45 -6.16 13.44
CA LYS A 68 -17.70 -6.61 12.83
C LYS A 68 -18.49 -5.45 12.23
N GLU A 69 -18.52 -4.32 12.93
CA GLU A 69 -19.32 -3.16 12.54
C GLU A 69 -18.63 -1.87 13.01
N ILE A 70 -18.81 -0.79 12.23
CA ILE A 70 -18.32 0.54 12.58
C ILE A 70 -19.45 1.55 12.36
N ASP A 71 -19.83 2.24 13.43
CA ASP A 71 -20.68 3.42 13.35
C ASP A 71 -19.81 4.66 13.19
N LEU A 72 -19.83 5.26 12.00
CA LEU A 72 -19.01 6.43 11.67
C LEU A 72 -19.52 7.73 12.31
N GLU A 73 -20.82 7.84 12.58
CA GLU A 73 -21.42 9.04 13.17
C GLU A 73 -21.10 9.12 14.67
N ARG A 74 -21.31 8.00 15.38
CA ARG A 74 -21.03 7.87 16.81
C ARG A 74 -19.57 7.50 17.12
N LYS A 75 -18.79 7.14 16.10
CA LYS A 75 -17.39 6.68 16.17
C LYS A 75 -17.23 5.48 17.10
N ILE A 76 -18.13 4.51 16.94
CA ILE A 76 -18.17 3.27 17.70
C ILE A 76 -17.65 2.13 16.82
N VAL A 77 -16.79 1.30 17.38
CA VAL A 77 -16.30 0.08 16.75
C VAL A 77 -16.84 -1.11 17.54
N LYS A 78 -17.56 -2.00 16.87
CA LYS A 78 -18.04 -3.26 17.44
C LYS A 78 -17.14 -4.39 16.98
N ILE A 79 -16.59 -5.12 17.94
CA ILE A 79 -15.74 -6.29 17.67
C ILE A 79 -16.55 -7.59 17.80
N GLU A 80 -15.96 -8.70 17.34
CA GLU A 80 -16.66 -9.99 17.15
C GLU A 80 -17.30 -10.53 18.43
N ASN A 81 -16.71 -10.28 19.60
CA ASN A 81 -17.26 -10.69 20.90
C ASN A 81 -18.44 -9.81 21.38
N GLY A 82 -18.93 -8.88 20.55
CA GLY A 82 -20.03 -7.98 20.85
C GLY A 82 -19.65 -6.72 21.63
N THR A 83 -18.38 -6.57 22.05
CA THR A 83 -17.93 -5.37 22.76
C THR A 83 -17.94 -4.16 21.83
N GLU A 84 -18.48 -3.05 22.33
CA GLU A 84 -18.49 -1.76 21.65
C GLU A 84 -17.45 -0.82 22.26
N ILE A 85 -16.69 -0.15 21.41
CA ILE A 85 -15.62 0.76 21.82
C ILE A 85 -15.86 2.09 21.15
N GLN A 86 -16.11 3.13 21.94
CA GLN A 86 -16.31 4.48 21.44
C GLN A 86 -15.00 5.28 21.42
N GLY A 87 -14.82 6.08 20.37
CA GLY A 87 -13.71 7.02 20.23
C GLY A 87 -14.17 8.46 20.07
N HIS A 88 -13.35 9.41 20.51
CA HIS A 88 -13.51 10.81 20.14
C HIS A 88 -13.15 11.04 18.66
N LYS A 89 -12.14 10.32 18.18
CA LYS A 89 -11.73 10.26 16.77
C LYS A 89 -11.53 8.82 16.33
N LEU A 90 -11.73 8.59 15.05
CA LEU A 90 -11.61 7.29 14.40
C LEU A 90 -10.65 7.39 13.21
N ILE A 91 -9.72 6.44 13.11
CA ILE A 91 -8.81 6.26 11.98
C ILE A 91 -9.10 4.90 11.36
N LEU A 92 -9.62 4.91 10.13
CA LEU A 92 -9.92 3.72 9.34
C LEU A 92 -8.70 3.34 8.50
N ALA A 93 -8.14 2.16 8.76
CA ALA A 93 -6.93 1.62 8.11
C ALA A 93 -7.04 0.10 7.87
N LEU A 94 -8.24 -0.39 7.58
CA LEU A 94 -8.58 -1.80 7.36
C LEU A 94 -7.97 -2.38 6.06
N GLY A 95 -7.46 -1.52 5.17
CA GLY A 95 -6.95 -1.92 3.88
C GLY A 95 -8.06 -2.32 2.90
N CYS A 96 -7.70 -3.10 1.87
CA CYS A 96 -8.62 -3.69 0.92
C CYS A 96 -8.44 -5.21 0.85
N LYS A 97 -9.48 -5.91 0.40
CA LYS A 97 -9.51 -7.36 0.17
C LYS A 97 -8.76 -7.71 -1.11
N ARG A 98 -7.82 -8.65 -1.02
CA ARG A 98 -6.88 -9.00 -2.10
C ARG A 98 -6.90 -10.48 -2.47
N GLU A 99 -7.87 -11.24 -1.96
CA GLU A 99 -8.01 -12.68 -2.19
C GLU A 99 -8.07 -12.99 -3.68
N SER A 100 -8.98 -12.33 -4.42
CA SER A 100 -9.13 -12.47 -5.87
C SER A 100 -7.85 -12.11 -6.63
N GLN A 101 -7.15 -11.04 -6.21
CA GLN A 101 -5.84 -10.66 -6.77
C GLN A 101 -4.80 -11.76 -6.57
N LEU A 102 -4.69 -12.29 -5.35
CA LEU A 102 -3.70 -13.31 -5.00
C LEU A 102 -3.98 -14.63 -5.75
N ASP A 103 -5.25 -14.99 -5.93
CA ASP A 103 -5.64 -16.20 -6.65
C ASP A 103 -5.30 -16.12 -8.13
N ILE A 104 -5.54 -14.97 -8.77
CA ILE A 104 -5.10 -14.74 -10.15
C ILE A 104 -3.58 -14.75 -10.25
N ILE A 105 -2.87 -14.07 -9.35
CA ILE A 105 -1.39 -14.07 -9.36
C ILE A 105 -0.84 -15.50 -9.25
N ARG A 106 -1.41 -16.36 -8.39
CA ARG A 106 -1.01 -17.77 -8.28
C ARG A 106 -1.20 -18.52 -9.59
N LYS A 107 -2.36 -18.38 -10.24
CA LYS A 107 -2.63 -18.99 -11.57
C LYS A 107 -1.65 -18.49 -12.63
N ILE A 108 -1.31 -17.20 -12.63
CA ILE A 108 -0.34 -16.62 -13.58
C ILE A 108 1.05 -17.23 -13.39
N ILE A 109 1.48 -17.44 -12.13
CA ILE A 109 2.81 -18.01 -11.83
C ILE A 109 2.98 -19.43 -12.42
N GLU A 110 1.90 -20.20 -12.54
CA GLU A 110 1.91 -21.56 -13.08
C GLU A 110 2.04 -21.61 -14.61
N LYS A 111 1.73 -20.52 -15.33
CA LYS A 111 1.76 -20.46 -16.80
C LYS A 111 3.14 -20.15 -17.37
N ASP A 112 3.52 -20.78 -18.47
CA ASP A 112 4.80 -20.48 -19.15
C ASP A 112 4.74 -19.24 -20.05
N ARG A 113 3.55 -18.97 -20.60
CA ARG A 113 3.24 -17.78 -21.40
C ARG A 113 2.17 -16.97 -20.68
N VAL A 114 2.43 -15.69 -20.47
CA VAL A 114 1.53 -14.79 -19.74
C VAL A 114 1.39 -13.47 -20.47
N SER A 115 0.17 -12.94 -20.51
CA SER A 115 -0.11 -11.60 -21.03
C SER A 115 -0.82 -10.82 -19.94
N ILE A 116 -0.07 -9.97 -19.24
CA ILE A 116 -0.51 -9.37 -17.97
C ILE A 116 -1.16 -8.02 -18.22
N SER A 117 -2.27 -7.78 -17.55
CA SER A 117 -2.82 -6.44 -17.34
C SER A 117 -3.40 -6.30 -15.93
N VAL A 118 -3.89 -5.11 -15.62
CA VAL A 118 -4.62 -4.82 -14.38
C VAL A 118 -5.97 -4.23 -14.72
N GLU A 119 -6.99 -4.55 -13.94
CA GLU A 119 -8.33 -3.96 -14.09
C GLU A 119 -8.33 -2.48 -13.71
N ASN A 120 -7.66 -2.13 -12.60
CA ASN A 120 -7.47 -0.75 -12.17
C ASN A 120 -6.11 -0.22 -12.61
N TYR A 121 -6.10 0.81 -13.45
CA TYR A 121 -4.86 1.41 -13.97
C TYR A 121 -3.95 1.98 -12.85
N LEU A 122 -4.48 2.33 -11.68
CA LEU A 122 -3.66 2.78 -10.55
C LEU A 122 -2.80 1.67 -9.95
N ASP A 123 -3.10 0.40 -10.26
CA ASP A 123 -2.35 -0.78 -9.82
C ASP A 123 -1.35 -1.29 -10.88
N GLU A 124 -1.16 -0.59 -12.00
CA GLU A 124 -0.23 -1.00 -13.07
C GLU A 124 1.19 -1.30 -12.56
N TYR A 125 1.63 -0.62 -11.50
CA TYR A 125 2.94 -0.85 -10.90
C TYR A 125 3.09 -2.28 -10.35
N LEU A 126 1.99 -2.91 -9.91
CA LEU A 126 1.95 -4.29 -9.46
C LEU A 126 2.07 -5.24 -10.66
N GLY A 127 1.27 -5.01 -11.71
CA GLY A 127 1.31 -5.79 -12.95
C GLY A 127 2.69 -5.76 -13.62
N ILE A 128 3.30 -4.58 -13.71
CA ILE A 128 4.66 -4.40 -14.25
C ILE A 128 5.71 -5.08 -13.37
N GLN A 129 5.59 -4.97 -12.05
CA GLN A 129 6.50 -5.68 -11.15
C GLN A 129 6.39 -7.20 -11.30
N LEU A 130 5.17 -7.73 -11.46
CA LEU A 130 4.94 -9.14 -11.73
C LEU A 130 5.55 -9.56 -13.07
N ALA A 131 5.37 -8.76 -14.13
CA ALA A 131 5.94 -9.00 -15.45
C ALA A 131 7.47 -9.17 -15.39
N PHE A 132 8.18 -8.27 -14.71
CA PHE A 132 9.63 -8.39 -14.51
C PHE A 132 10.03 -9.64 -13.74
N TYR A 133 9.29 -10.00 -12.69
CA TYR A 133 9.59 -11.18 -11.90
C TYR A 133 9.33 -12.49 -12.65
N LEU A 134 8.25 -12.58 -13.43
CA LEU A 134 7.98 -13.74 -14.27
C LEU A 134 8.99 -13.85 -15.41
N ARG A 135 9.40 -12.72 -15.99
CA ARG A 135 10.47 -12.72 -17.00
C ARG A 135 11.81 -13.20 -16.43
N LYS A 136 12.11 -12.88 -15.17
CA LYS A 136 13.28 -13.43 -14.46
C LYS A 136 13.22 -14.95 -14.30
N LEU A 137 12.02 -15.54 -14.22
CA LEU A 137 11.80 -16.98 -14.23
C LEU A 137 11.83 -17.59 -15.64
N ASN A 138 12.32 -16.86 -16.64
CA ASN A 138 12.41 -17.26 -18.05
C ASN A 138 11.06 -17.52 -18.74
N LYS A 139 9.94 -17.05 -18.17
CA LYS A 139 8.63 -17.11 -18.82
C LYS A 139 8.54 -16.17 -20.01
N GLU A 140 7.66 -16.47 -20.94
CA GLU A 140 7.28 -15.57 -22.03
C GLU A 140 6.22 -14.60 -21.51
N VAL A 141 6.54 -13.31 -21.51
CA VAL A 141 5.73 -12.28 -20.85
C VAL A 141 5.43 -11.16 -21.82
N SER A 142 4.16 -10.83 -21.97
CA SER A 142 3.69 -9.56 -22.53
C SER A 142 2.94 -8.75 -21.48
N TYR A 143 2.85 -7.44 -21.72
CA TYR A 143 2.10 -6.51 -20.89
C TYR A 143 1.13 -5.69 -21.74
N TYR A 144 -0.10 -5.56 -21.27
CA TYR A 144 -1.12 -4.69 -21.86
C TYR A 144 -1.50 -3.59 -20.87
N GLY A 145 -1.40 -2.34 -21.30
CA GLY A 145 -1.80 -1.17 -20.53
C GLY A 145 -1.03 0.09 -20.92
N PRO A 146 -1.39 1.24 -20.36
CA PRO A 146 -0.75 2.53 -20.67
C PRO A 146 0.65 2.70 -20.06
N VAL A 147 1.16 1.73 -19.29
CA VAL A 147 2.50 1.71 -18.70
C VAL A 147 2.75 2.94 -17.83
N LEU A 148 1.97 3.09 -16.76
CA LEU A 148 2.15 4.16 -15.76
C LEU A 148 2.07 5.59 -16.33
N LYS A 149 1.39 5.80 -17.46
CA LYS A 149 1.21 7.13 -18.07
C LYS A 149 0.62 8.17 -17.12
N TRP A 150 -0.23 7.73 -16.19
CA TRP A 150 -0.83 8.56 -15.13
C TRP A 150 0.20 9.12 -14.11
N LEU A 151 1.45 8.65 -14.15
CA LEU A 151 2.57 9.21 -13.39
C LEU A 151 3.43 10.19 -14.19
N GLY A 152 3.14 10.39 -15.48
CA GLY A 152 3.86 11.30 -16.38
C GLY A 152 4.63 10.58 -17.49
N GLU A 153 4.88 11.31 -18.58
CA GLU A 153 5.48 10.77 -19.81
C GLU A 153 6.93 10.28 -19.61
N LYS A 154 7.72 10.94 -18.74
CA LYS A 154 9.08 10.46 -18.45
C LYS A 154 9.04 9.13 -17.70
N VAL A 155 8.03 8.94 -16.86
CA VAL A 155 7.83 7.66 -16.15
C VAL A 155 7.47 6.57 -17.14
N SER A 156 6.44 6.81 -17.95
CA SER A 156 5.96 5.82 -18.91
C SER A 156 7.03 5.40 -19.91
N SER A 157 7.69 6.38 -20.54
CA SER A 157 8.75 6.14 -21.53
C SER A 157 9.90 5.32 -20.95
N LYS A 158 10.34 5.65 -19.72
CA LYS A 158 11.47 4.94 -19.09
C LYS A 158 11.11 3.53 -18.64
N VAL A 159 9.87 3.29 -18.23
CA VAL A 159 9.41 1.94 -17.86
C VAL A 159 9.22 1.09 -19.11
N LEU A 160 8.68 1.66 -20.18
CA LEU A 160 8.55 0.98 -21.48
C LEU A 160 9.90 0.54 -22.03
N GLU A 161 10.89 1.43 -22.06
CA GLU A 161 12.28 1.11 -22.45
C GLU A 161 12.81 -0.12 -21.67
N PHE A 162 12.52 -0.21 -20.38
CA PHE A 162 12.97 -1.31 -19.55
C PHE A 162 12.16 -2.60 -19.72
N LEU A 163 10.87 -2.53 -20.03
CA LEU A 163 10.08 -3.70 -20.42
C LEU A 163 10.69 -4.32 -21.68
N GLU A 164 10.91 -3.51 -22.72
CA GLU A 164 11.49 -3.93 -23.99
C GLU A 164 12.91 -4.49 -23.83
N LYS A 165 13.79 -3.77 -23.11
CA LYS A 165 15.16 -4.23 -22.78
C LYS A 165 15.17 -5.60 -22.08
N ASN A 166 14.12 -5.93 -21.32
CA ASN A 166 14.01 -7.21 -20.63
C ASN A 166 13.28 -8.30 -21.43
N GLY A 167 12.85 -8.00 -22.65
CA GLY A 167 12.11 -8.90 -23.52
C GLY A 167 10.66 -9.10 -23.07
N ILE A 168 10.07 -8.10 -22.43
CA ILE A 168 8.64 -8.04 -22.13
C ILE A 168 8.00 -7.17 -23.20
N ARG A 169 7.19 -7.77 -24.07
CA ARG A 169 6.58 -7.07 -25.21
C ARG A 169 5.28 -6.40 -24.79
N LEU A 170 4.94 -5.29 -25.42
CA LEU A 170 3.56 -4.81 -25.36
C LEU A 170 2.66 -5.73 -26.18
N SER A 171 1.48 -6.03 -25.65
CA SER A 171 0.43 -6.74 -26.37
C SER A 171 -0.75 -5.80 -26.65
N GLU A 172 -1.59 -6.16 -27.62
CA GLU A 172 -2.85 -5.44 -27.91
C GLU A 172 -4.00 -5.89 -26.99
N LYS A 173 -3.86 -7.07 -26.39
CA LYS A 173 -4.83 -7.66 -25.45
C LYS A 173 -4.13 -8.45 -24.34
N SER A 174 -4.87 -8.71 -23.28
CA SER A 174 -4.44 -9.49 -22.12
C SER A 174 -5.47 -10.56 -21.78
N ASP A 175 -4.98 -11.76 -21.50
CA ASP A 175 -5.78 -12.87 -20.99
C ASP A 175 -5.58 -13.04 -19.46
N ASP A 176 -4.56 -12.39 -18.87
CA ASP A 176 -4.21 -12.45 -17.46
C ASP A 176 -4.45 -11.09 -16.78
N ILE A 177 -5.72 -10.79 -16.54
CA ILE A 177 -6.14 -9.53 -15.91
C ILE A 177 -6.13 -9.68 -14.39
N ILE A 178 -5.25 -8.94 -13.71
CA ILE A 178 -5.26 -8.85 -12.24
C ILE A 178 -6.44 -7.95 -11.84
N PRO A 179 -7.42 -8.46 -11.07
CA PRO A 179 -8.57 -7.65 -10.67
C PRO A 179 -8.16 -6.52 -9.74
N ALA A 180 -9.01 -5.50 -9.59
CA ALA A 180 -8.85 -4.52 -8.53
C ALA A 180 -9.01 -5.19 -7.15
N CYS A 181 -8.43 -4.58 -6.11
CA CYS A 181 -8.77 -5.01 -4.77
C CYS A 181 -10.18 -4.52 -4.39
N GLU A 182 -10.89 -5.31 -3.58
CA GLU A 182 -12.25 -5.02 -3.16
C GLU A 182 -12.23 -4.21 -1.85
N PRO A 183 -13.23 -3.35 -1.59
CA PRO A 183 -13.35 -2.66 -0.31
C PRO A 183 -13.51 -3.66 0.84
N ASN A 184 -13.13 -3.24 2.05
CA ASN A 184 -13.29 -4.07 3.24
C ASN A 184 -14.79 -4.28 3.57
N GLU A 185 -15.18 -5.50 3.94
CA GLU A 185 -16.58 -5.90 4.20
C GLU A 185 -17.28 -5.06 5.29
N VAL A 186 -16.53 -4.53 6.26
CA VAL A 186 -17.09 -3.74 7.36
C VAL A 186 -17.56 -2.36 6.89
N ILE A 187 -16.94 -1.81 5.85
CA ILE A 187 -17.29 -0.47 5.31
C ILE A 187 -18.05 -0.59 3.99
N GLY A 188 -17.75 -1.60 3.18
CA GLY A 188 -18.43 -1.87 1.91
C GLY A 188 -18.02 -0.95 0.74
N ASP A 189 -17.23 0.10 0.96
CA ASP A 189 -16.79 1.03 -0.10
C ASP A 189 -15.39 1.63 0.18
N PHE A 190 -14.78 2.18 -0.87
CA PHE A 190 -13.65 3.09 -0.78
C PHE A 190 -14.15 4.50 -0.51
N LEU A 191 -13.60 5.16 0.51
CA LEU A 191 -14.14 6.43 0.98
C LEU A 191 -13.35 7.62 0.38
N PRO A 192 -14.04 8.69 -0.07
CA PRO A 192 -13.38 9.94 -0.42
C PRO A 192 -12.83 10.63 0.83
N VAL A 193 -11.83 11.50 0.66
CA VAL A 193 -11.25 12.27 1.77
C VAL A 193 -10.96 13.70 1.34
N ASN A 194 -10.92 14.61 2.30
CA ASN A 194 -10.39 15.96 2.09
C ASN A 194 -8.85 15.98 2.09
N ASP A 195 -8.27 17.18 1.99
CA ASP A 195 -6.83 17.42 1.98
C ASP A 195 -6.12 17.09 3.31
N LYS A 196 -6.86 16.81 4.37
CA LYS A 196 -6.36 16.32 5.67
C LYS A 196 -6.65 14.84 5.92
N LEU A 197 -7.03 14.10 4.88
CA LEU A 197 -7.38 12.68 4.92
C LEU A 197 -8.59 12.37 5.82
N GLU A 198 -9.48 13.36 5.97
CA GLU A 198 -10.71 13.25 6.75
C GLU A 198 -11.90 13.02 5.81
N TYR A 199 -12.71 12.01 6.11
CA TYR A 199 -13.94 11.68 5.37
C TYR A 199 -15.14 12.45 5.94
N LYS A 200 -15.23 12.50 7.27
CA LYS A 200 -16.23 13.22 8.07
C LYS A 200 -15.58 13.72 9.36
N ASN A 201 -16.23 14.67 10.04
CA ASN A 201 -15.68 15.27 11.27
C ASN A 201 -15.23 14.24 12.32
N GLY A 202 -13.92 14.15 12.53
CA GLY A 202 -13.27 13.22 13.45
C GLY A 202 -13.11 11.79 12.93
N VAL A 203 -13.35 11.54 11.63
CA VAL A 203 -13.19 10.25 10.96
C VAL A 203 -12.18 10.38 9.83
N PHE A 204 -11.02 9.78 10.01
CA PHE A 204 -9.90 9.77 9.07
C PHE A 204 -9.86 8.44 8.32
N VAL A 205 -9.52 8.48 7.04
CA VAL A 205 -9.37 7.30 6.18
C VAL A 205 -7.98 7.30 5.59
N ILE A 206 -7.24 6.21 5.76
CA ILE A 206 -5.84 6.08 5.33
C ILE A 206 -5.57 4.71 4.71
N GLY A 207 -4.53 4.65 3.88
CA GLY A 207 -4.12 3.47 3.14
C GLY A 207 -5.08 3.10 2.04
N ASP A 208 -5.17 1.80 1.77
CA ASP A 208 -5.90 1.26 0.62
C ASP A 208 -7.40 1.59 0.61
N MET A 209 -7.96 2.08 1.73
CA MET A 209 -9.37 2.46 1.86
C MET A 209 -9.75 3.75 1.14
N ILE A 210 -8.79 4.58 0.75
CA ILE A 210 -9.07 5.88 0.11
C ILE A 210 -9.50 5.68 -1.35
N LYS A 211 -10.61 6.30 -1.76
CA LYS A 211 -11.11 6.29 -3.14
C LYS A 211 -10.14 7.00 -4.10
N ASN A 212 -9.97 6.44 -5.30
CA ASN A 212 -9.13 7.00 -6.38
C ASN A 212 -7.64 7.21 -6.03
N TYR A 213 -7.14 6.56 -4.96
CA TYR A 213 -5.72 6.55 -4.61
C TYR A 213 -5.10 5.20 -5.00
N PRO A 214 -3.83 5.19 -5.49
CA PRO A 214 -3.10 3.97 -5.75
C PRO A 214 -2.86 3.23 -4.43
N LYS A 215 -3.03 1.90 -4.44
CA LYS A 215 -3.00 1.05 -3.25
C LYS A 215 -1.57 0.67 -2.83
N LEU A 216 -0.74 1.70 -2.66
CA LEU A 216 0.71 1.62 -2.53
C LEU A 216 1.17 1.68 -1.07
N GLY A 217 1.99 0.72 -0.66
CA GLY A 217 2.45 0.64 0.74
C GLY A 217 3.20 1.87 1.25
N GLU A 218 4.05 2.49 0.43
CA GLU A 218 4.79 3.71 0.81
C GLU A 218 3.84 4.89 1.09
N LEU A 219 2.88 5.11 0.17
CA LEU A 219 1.86 6.15 0.30
C LEU A 219 1.01 5.90 1.55
N ALA A 220 0.54 4.67 1.76
CA ALA A 220 -0.22 4.26 2.93
C ALA A 220 0.54 4.53 4.24
N MET A 221 1.85 4.24 4.30
CA MET A 221 2.66 4.56 5.48
C MET A 221 2.73 6.07 5.73
N ARG A 222 2.91 6.88 4.68
CA ARG A 222 2.99 8.35 4.79
C ARG A 222 1.67 8.98 5.22
N GLU A 223 0.55 8.47 4.75
CA GLU A 223 -0.79 8.87 5.20
C GLU A 223 -0.96 8.60 6.69
N GLY A 224 -0.53 7.40 7.16
CA GLY A 224 -0.51 7.07 8.58
C GLY A 224 0.36 8.03 9.40
N VAL A 225 1.60 8.27 8.98
CA VAL A 225 2.49 9.24 9.64
C VAL A 225 1.85 10.62 9.70
N TYR A 226 1.26 11.07 8.60
CA TYR A 226 0.61 12.37 8.50
C TYR A 226 -0.55 12.50 9.51
N VAL A 227 -1.53 11.58 9.48
CA VAL A 227 -2.68 11.64 10.39
C VAL A 227 -2.23 11.55 11.86
N GLY A 228 -1.29 10.66 12.17
CA GLY A 228 -0.74 10.55 13.53
C GLY A 228 -0.09 11.85 14.01
N ARG A 229 0.67 12.54 13.15
CA ARG A 229 1.28 13.84 13.46
C ARG A 229 0.25 14.97 13.56
N LEU A 230 -0.73 14.99 12.66
CA LEU A 230 -1.82 15.98 12.63
C LEU A 230 -2.63 15.92 13.94
N LEU A 231 -3.05 14.73 14.34
CA LEU A 231 -3.81 14.53 15.57
C LEU A 231 -2.99 14.79 16.84
N SER A 232 -1.66 14.63 16.75
CA SER A 232 -0.73 15.01 17.81
C SER A 232 -0.40 16.51 17.84
N LYS A 233 -1.02 17.31 16.96
CA LYS A 233 -0.74 18.75 16.80
C LYS A 233 0.74 19.05 16.47
N LYS A 234 1.45 18.11 15.84
CA LYS A 234 2.85 18.29 15.40
C LYS A 234 2.96 18.98 14.04
N ILE A 235 1.86 19.01 13.29
CA ILE A 235 1.69 19.60 11.96
C ILE A 235 0.25 20.13 11.84
N ASN A 236 0.00 21.02 10.89
CA ASN A 236 -1.36 21.52 10.57
C ASN A 236 -1.59 21.73 9.06
N GLU A 237 -0.56 21.54 8.25
CA GLU A 237 -0.61 21.62 6.79
C GLU A 237 -1.41 20.46 6.17
N SER A 238 -1.88 20.67 4.95
CA SER A 238 -2.56 19.64 4.13
C SER A 238 -1.60 18.50 3.76
N PHE A 239 -2.13 17.29 3.60
CA PHE A 239 -1.39 16.15 3.09
C PHE A 239 -1.00 16.39 1.63
N ARG A 240 0.29 16.21 1.32
CA ARG A 240 0.82 16.33 -0.04
C ARG A 240 1.15 14.94 -0.57
N PRO A 241 0.25 14.31 -1.35
CA PRO A 241 0.50 12.98 -1.88
C PRO A 241 1.63 13.02 -2.93
N ILE A 242 2.40 11.95 -2.97
CA ILE A 242 3.39 11.67 -4.02
C ILE A 242 3.53 10.16 -4.10
N PHE A 243 3.53 9.64 -5.31
CA PHE A 243 3.74 8.23 -5.60
C PHE A 243 5.24 7.95 -5.51
N ILE A 244 5.65 7.00 -4.68
CA ILE A 244 7.05 6.57 -4.57
C ILE A 244 7.11 5.04 -4.63
N ASN A 245 7.69 4.49 -5.69
CA ASN A 245 7.84 3.04 -5.83
C ASN A 245 9.19 2.65 -6.43
N ILE A 246 9.64 1.43 -6.11
CA ILE A 246 10.83 0.81 -6.70
C ILE A 246 10.40 -0.48 -7.40
N ILE A 247 10.42 -0.47 -8.73
CA ILE A 247 10.18 -1.64 -9.58
C ILE A 247 11.52 -2.35 -9.80
N ASP A 248 11.65 -3.57 -9.28
CA ASP A 248 12.84 -4.41 -9.44
C ASP A 248 12.72 -5.17 -10.76
N THR A 249 13.69 -5.00 -11.66
CA THR A 249 13.66 -5.66 -12.98
C THR A 249 13.99 -7.14 -12.90
N GLY A 250 14.46 -7.61 -11.73
CA GLY A 250 14.89 -8.97 -11.52
C GLY A 250 16.30 -9.27 -12.04
N LYS A 251 16.89 -8.38 -12.85
CA LYS A 251 18.21 -8.53 -13.51
C LYS A 251 19.28 -7.58 -12.96
N GLY A 252 19.20 -7.24 -11.68
CA GLY A 252 20.23 -6.45 -11.00
C GLY A 252 20.10 -4.94 -11.15
N GLU A 253 19.01 -4.45 -11.75
CA GLU A 253 18.66 -3.02 -11.81
C GLU A 253 17.24 -2.81 -11.25
N ALA A 254 16.94 -1.62 -10.75
CA ALA A 254 15.59 -1.26 -10.36
C ALA A 254 15.26 0.19 -10.75
N ILE A 255 14.00 0.40 -11.11
CA ILE A 255 13.43 1.67 -11.53
C ILE A 255 12.79 2.31 -10.30
N HIS A 256 13.38 3.40 -9.82
CA HIS A 256 12.82 4.21 -8.74
C HIS A 256 12.02 5.36 -9.33
N ILE A 257 10.74 5.42 -8.99
CA ILE A 257 9.77 6.37 -9.49
C ILE A 257 9.33 7.26 -8.34
N ARG A 258 9.30 8.58 -8.57
CA ARG A 258 8.64 9.57 -7.72
C ARG A 258 7.79 10.46 -8.60
N SER A 259 6.50 10.62 -8.32
CA SER A 259 5.64 11.51 -9.11
C SER A 259 4.42 11.99 -8.35
N ASN A 260 4.05 13.27 -8.55
CA ASN A 260 2.81 13.84 -8.04
C ASN A 260 1.83 14.25 -9.15
N ILE A 261 2.08 13.82 -10.40
CA ILE A 261 1.26 14.14 -11.57
C ILE A 261 -0.21 13.72 -11.37
N LEU A 262 -0.46 12.54 -10.78
CA LEU A 262 -1.80 12.04 -10.46
C LEU A 262 -2.65 13.05 -9.65
N TRP A 263 -2.01 13.86 -8.83
CA TRP A 263 -2.66 14.85 -7.97
C TRP A 263 -2.45 16.28 -8.48
N ASN A 264 -2.43 16.45 -9.81
CA ASN A 264 -2.27 17.73 -10.51
C ASN A 264 -0.97 18.47 -10.19
N GLY A 265 0.06 17.76 -9.72
CA GLY A 265 1.40 18.30 -9.59
C GLY A 265 2.15 18.30 -10.93
N ASN A 266 3.39 18.79 -10.91
CA ASN A 266 4.26 18.89 -12.07
C ASN A 266 5.61 18.16 -11.88
N PHE A 267 5.73 17.35 -10.82
CA PHE A 267 6.95 16.64 -10.48
C PHE A 267 6.87 15.18 -10.91
N GLU A 268 7.84 14.76 -11.71
CA GLU A 268 8.13 13.37 -12.04
C GLU A 268 9.66 13.15 -12.02
N SER A 269 10.09 12.03 -11.44
CA SER A 269 11.48 11.63 -11.39
C SER A 269 11.60 10.12 -11.53
N VAL A 270 12.37 9.68 -12.53
CA VAL A 270 12.71 8.27 -12.71
C VAL A 270 14.21 8.10 -12.70
N LYS A 271 14.69 7.19 -11.84
CA LYS A 271 16.11 6.86 -11.71
C LYS A 271 16.27 5.35 -11.76
N VAL A 272 17.16 4.87 -12.63
CA VAL A 272 17.45 3.44 -12.76
C VAL A 272 18.89 3.17 -12.39
N SER A 273 19.13 2.19 -11.51
CA SER A 273 20.49 1.74 -11.18
C SER A 273 20.49 0.49 -10.29
N LYS A 274 21.66 -0.16 -10.18
CA LYS A 274 21.89 -1.29 -9.27
C LYS A 274 21.67 -0.93 -7.79
N ILE A 275 22.05 0.28 -7.39
CA ILE A 275 21.86 0.75 -6.01
C ILE A 275 20.36 0.79 -5.62
N ARG A 276 19.43 0.98 -6.57
CA ARG A 276 17.98 0.94 -6.29
C ARG A 276 17.51 -0.46 -5.92
N VAL A 277 18.14 -1.52 -6.45
CA VAL A 277 17.87 -2.90 -6.00
C VAL A 277 18.25 -3.04 -4.53
N ILE A 278 19.44 -2.57 -4.16
CA ILE A 278 19.93 -2.61 -2.77
C ILE A 278 18.97 -1.82 -1.86
N MET A 279 18.53 -0.64 -2.28
CA MET A 279 17.55 0.15 -1.54
C MET A 279 16.25 -0.62 -1.31
N LYS A 280 15.72 -1.29 -2.33
CA LYS A 280 14.49 -2.09 -2.18
C LYS A 280 14.68 -3.20 -1.15
N ARG A 281 15.80 -3.93 -1.20
CA ARG A 281 16.14 -4.99 -0.23
C ARG A 281 16.31 -4.45 1.19
N PHE A 282 16.94 -3.28 1.30
CA PHE A 282 17.07 -2.58 2.56
C PHE A 282 15.70 -2.24 3.14
N ILE A 283 14.81 -1.65 2.34
CA ILE A 283 13.46 -1.25 2.73
C ILE A 283 12.65 -2.47 3.22
N GLU A 284 12.70 -3.58 2.49
CA GLU A 284 12.06 -4.85 2.87
C GLU A 284 12.47 -5.32 4.26
N ARG A 285 13.78 -5.37 4.54
CA ARG A 285 14.30 -5.79 5.85
C ARG A 285 14.02 -4.76 6.92
N TYR A 286 14.22 -3.48 6.61
CA TYR A 286 14.04 -2.37 7.54
C TYR A 286 12.62 -2.36 8.11
N TYR A 287 11.59 -2.46 7.28
CA TYR A 287 10.21 -2.42 7.78
C TYR A 287 9.83 -3.66 8.60
N ILE A 288 10.39 -4.83 8.31
CA ILE A 288 10.21 -6.02 9.14
C ILE A 288 10.86 -5.84 10.52
N ILE A 289 12.12 -5.39 10.56
CA ILE A 289 12.84 -5.13 11.82
C ILE A 289 12.14 -4.04 12.63
N ARG A 290 11.63 -3.00 11.95
CA ARG A 290 10.96 -1.86 12.57
C ARG A 290 9.47 -2.07 12.80
N LYS A 291 8.97 -3.30 12.61
CA LYS A 291 7.56 -3.65 12.88
C LYS A 291 6.58 -2.72 12.17
N GLY A 292 6.85 -2.46 10.89
CA GLY A 292 6.06 -1.58 10.01
C GLY A 292 6.32 -0.08 10.17
N LYS A 293 7.16 0.36 11.14
CA LYS A 293 7.41 1.79 11.36
C LYS A 293 8.25 2.41 10.23
N MET A 294 7.71 3.45 9.60
CA MET A 294 8.38 4.18 8.51
C MET A 294 9.69 4.83 8.98
N GLY A 295 9.64 5.53 10.12
CA GLY A 295 10.82 6.12 10.76
C GLY A 295 11.56 7.11 9.85
N VAL A 296 12.87 6.93 9.69
CA VAL A 296 13.72 7.89 8.94
C VAL A 296 13.38 7.98 7.46
N LEU A 297 12.75 6.93 6.89
CA LEU A 297 12.40 6.86 5.47
C LEU A 297 11.28 7.84 5.09
N TYR A 298 10.54 8.39 6.06
CA TYR A 298 9.54 9.43 5.82
C TYR A 298 10.12 10.72 5.21
N LYS A 299 11.43 10.97 5.40
CA LYS A 299 12.10 12.19 4.93
C LYS A 299 12.81 12.03 3.58
N LEU A 300 12.73 10.88 2.93
CA LEU A 300 13.39 10.58 1.65
C LEU A 300 12.49 10.92 0.44
#